data_AF-A0A974PS86-F1
#
_entry.id   AF-A0A974PS86-F1
#
_cell.length_a   1.000
_cell.length_b   1.000
_cell.length_c   1.000
_cell.angle_alpha   90.00
_cell.angle_beta   90.00
_cell.angle_gamma   90.00
#
_symmetry.space_group_name_H-M   'P 1'
#
loop_
_entity.id
_entity.type
_entity.pdbx_description
1 polymer ?
#
loop_
_entity_poly.entity_id
_entity_poly.type
_entity_poly.pdbx_seq_one_letter_code
_entity_poly.pdbx_strand_id
1 'polypeptide(L)'
;MHTRILGATVLAAVAACTGLAPAANAQTLPVTIVNKTGIKGKMYITVLGRSPRDPTVHIYSDANGNIKQFAVNPTPTDYGFSTTAQSYSFKIPQINSGRIYVSFCAPAWTTASKTGDTPPQIAPNTPATWVPTDKNFYTVLDFAEFDWVPSGGTTSMDIDTTQVDALSIPMTLSLSGTPGGKATTLTSGFKDASTSTLVLPGLAKAPWNKLVVYDSKKRPIRILVPEKAMVLPTSHPNYFPNNYLDNYISQVFATFAKPGKTFTIKGDNGALYTGTVQNNQIVLKPNNGNPANVFNKPSSTYVWQNGAPPASGPAGPVPSLQKYIQAAFLRSTFLNTTTNSLSTCQGVIPYTLPPQNLYSSTIHAFSINQGAYTFAYDDVCARSSNIALTNPTSVTLTLLPLSPTMSTMTCN
;
A
#
# COMPACT_ATOMS: atom_id res chain seq x y z
N MET A 1 -42.23 -62.63 20.44
CA MET A 1 -40.98 -63.17 19.89
C MET A 1 -39.86 -62.19 20.20
N HIS A 2 -38.93 -62.66 21.02
CA HIS A 2 -37.62 -62.16 21.45
C HIS A 2 -37.08 -60.79 20.99
N THR A 3 -36.82 -59.96 22.01
CA THR A 3 -35.82 -58.89 22.12
C THR A 3 -34.39 -59.41 21.97
N ARG A 4 -33.46 -58.68 21.32
CA ARG A 4 -32.05 -58.44 21.74
C ARG A 4 -31.22 -57.58 20.75
N ILE A 5 -30.81 -56.42 21.23
CA ILE A 5 -29.47 -55.78 21.26
C ILE A 5 -28.42 -56.20 20.20
N LEU A 6 -27.91 -55.21 19.45
CA LEU A 6 -26.50 -54.98 19.04
C LEU A 6 -26.39 -53.47 18.76
N GLY A 7 -25.55 -52.66 19.41
CA GLY A 7 -24.11 -52.83 19.63
C GLY A 7 -23.37 -51.95 18.62
N ALA A 8 -23.44 -50.62 18.76
CA ALA A 8 -22.74 -49.68 17.89
C ALA A 8 -21.27 -49.58 18.31
N THR A 9 -20.38 -50.20 17.54
CA THR A 9 -18.94 -50.10 17.71
C THR A 9 -18.43 -48.79 17.08
N VAL A 10 -17.85 -47.95 17.92
CA VAL A 10 -17.10 -46.74 17.55
C VAL A 10 -15.82 -47.17 16.84
N LEU A 11 -15.66 -46.82 15.56
CA LEU A 11 -14.33 -46.76 14.93
C LEU A 11 -13.82 -45.32 15.04
N ALA A 12 -12.88 -45.11 15.96
CA ALA A 12 -12.06 -43.91 15.99
C ALA A 12 -11.13 -43.94 14.77
N ALA A 13 -11.43 -43.12 13.76
CA ALA A 13 -10.46 -42.81 12.72
C ALA A 13 -9.41 -41.88 13.32
N VAL A 14 -8.25 -42.46 13.67
CA VAL A 14 -7.03 -41.70 13.92
C VAL A 14 -6.66 -41.00 12.62
N ALA A 15 -7.02 -39.72 12.51
CA ALA A 15 -6.50 -38.87 11.46
C ALA A 15 -5.00 -38.68 11.73
N ALA A 16 -4.19 -39.51 11.09
CA ALA A 16 -2.76 -39.31 11.04
C ALA A 16 -2.52 -37.90 10.48
N CYS A 17 -1.86 -37.05 11.27
CA CYS A 17 -1.19 -35.86 10.76
C CYS A 17 -0.13 -36.32 9.77
N THR A 18 -0.52 -36.46 8.51
CA THR A 18 0.43 -36.56 7.42
C THR A 18 1.10 -35.20 7.31
N GLY A 19 2.31 -35.11 7.85
CA GLY A 19 3.19 -33.98 7.60
C GLY A 19 3.22 -33.74 6.10
N LEU A 20 2.97 -32.49 5.70
CA LEU A 20 3.17 -32.03 4.33
C LEU A 20 4.55 -32.50 3.88
N ALA A 21 4.61 -33.39 2.89
CA ALA A 21 5.85 -33.76 2.25
C ALA A 21 6.56 -32.46 1.78
N PRO A 22 7.89 -32.33 1.95
CA PRO A 22 8.60 -31.16 1.48
C PRO A 22 8.41 -31.08 -0.04
N ALA A 23 7.76 -30.01 -0.49
CA ALA A 23 7.54 -29.78 -1.90
C ALA A 23 8.90 -29.77 -2.63
N ALA A 24 8.99 -30.49 -3.74
CA ALA A 24 10.08 -30.37 -4.70
C ALA A 24 10.37 -28.87 -4.92
N ASN A 25 11.57 -28.42 -4.54
CA ASN A 25 12.07 -27.03 -4.56
C ASN A 25 11.00 -25.98 -4.86
N ALA A 26 10.26 -25.53 -3.84
CA ALA A 26 9.39 -24.36 -3.99
C ALA A 26 10.20 -23.24 -4.65
N GLN A 27 9.74 -22.74 -5.80
CA GLN A 27 10.47 -21.74 -6.57
C GLN A 27 10.71 -20.52 -5.68
N THR A 28 11.99 -20.16 -5.50
CA THR A 28 12.40 -18.95 -4.77
C THR A 28 12.95 -17.91 -5.73
N LEU A 29 12.74 -16.64 -5.43
CA LEU A 29 13.30 -15.51 -6.16
C LEU A 29 14.41 -14.86 -5.31
N PRO A 30 15.62 -14.63 -5.86
CA PRO A 30 16.63 -13.86 -5.15
C PRO A 30 16.23 -12.38 -5.06
N VAL A 31 16.35 -11.82 -3.86
CA VAL A 31 16.17 -10.41 -3.56
C VAL A 31 17.47 -9.87 -2.99
N THR A 32 17.92 -8.72 -3.48
CA THR A 32 19.08 -8.02 -2.94
C THR A 32 18.64 -6.68 -2.35
N ILE A 33 19.00 -6.40 -1.11
CA ILE A 33 18.89 -5.06 -0.53
C ILE A 33 20.26 -4.40 -0.53
N VAL A 34 20.35 -3.22 -1.14
CA VAL A 34 21.56 -2.38 -1.14
C VAL A 34 21.31 -1.18 -0.22
N ASN A 35 21.97 -1.19 0.93
CA ASN A 35 21.89 -0.12 1.92
C ASN A 35 22.84 1.04 1.55
N LYS A 36 22.28 2.18 1.15
CA LYS A 36 23.01 3.45 0.99
C LYS A 36 22.52 4.53 1.96
N THR A 37 21.76 4.16 2.98
CA THR A 37 21.13 5.11 3.92
C THR A 37 22.14 5.91 4.74
N GLY A 38 23.33 5.34 4.97
CA GLY A 38 24.35 5.83 5.90
C GLY A 38 24.15 5.35 7.34
N ILE A 39 22.98 4.79 7.67
CA ILE A 39 22.71 4.28 9.02
C ILE A 39 23.68 3.14 9.34
N LYS A 40 24.33 3.24 10.50
CA LYS A 40 25.22 2.20 11.04
C LYS A 40 24.45 1.26 11.97
N GLY A 41 24.78 -0.02 11.94
CA GLY A 41 24.17 -1.05 12.79
C GLY A 41 23.49 -2.15 11.97
N LYS A 42 22.58 -2.89 12.61
CA LYS A 42 21.80 -3.94 11.95
C LYS A 42 20.71 -3.34 11.07
N MET A 43 20.59 -3.88 9.87
CA MET A 43 19.41 -3.81 9.03
C MET A 43 18.56 -5.05 9.30
N TYR A 44 17.29 -4.84 9.63
CA TYR A 44 16.30 -5.89 9.88
C TYR A 44 15.38 -6.02 8.67
N ILE A 45 15.08 -7.27 8.30
CA ILE A 45 14.27 -7.61 7.12
C ILE A 45 13.16 -8.57 7.57
N THR A 46 11.91 -8.28 7.23
CA THR A 46 10.78 -9.20 7.45
C THR A 46 10.03 -9.42 6.15
N VAL A 47 9.83 -10.68 5.77
CA VAL A 47 9.06 -11.07 4.59
C VAL A 47 7.81 -11.80 5.05
N LEU A 48 6.64 -11.27 4.71
CA LEU A 48 5.35 -11.85 5.08
C LEU A 48 4.32 -11.67 3.99
N GLY A 49 3.21 -12.40 4.08
CA GLY A 49 2.05 -12.26 3.20
C GLY A 49 1.12 -13.45 3.34
N ARG A 50 0.46 -13.83 2.24
CA ARG A 50 -0.45 -14.98 2.17
C ARG A 50 0.12 -16.09 1.33
N SER A 51 -0.24 -17.33 1.66
CA SER A 51 0.17 -18.48 0.87
C SER A 51 -0.43 -18.38 -0.54
N PRO A 52 0.36 -18.58 -1.61
CA PRO A 52 -0.16 -18.58 -2.98
C PRO A 52 -1.04 -19.81 -3.26
N ARG A 53 -0.98 -20.85 -2.42
CA ARG A 53 -1.81 -22.07 -2.53
C ARG A 53 -3.16 -21.92 -1.83
N ASP A 54 -3.17 -21.20 -0.71
CA ASP A 54 -4.37 -20.91 0.07
C ASP A 54 -4.25 -19.48 0.63
N PRO A 55 -4.85 -18.48 -0.03
CA PRO A 55 -4.78 -17.09 0.39
C PRO A 55 -5.41 -16.81 1.77
N THR A 56 -6.13 -17.76 2.37
CA THR A 56 -6.65 -17.62 3.74
C THR A 56 -5.58 -17.84 4.81
N VAL A 57 -4.42 -18.39 4.42
CA VAL A 57 -3.30 -18.69 5.31
C VAL A 57 -2.23 -17.61 5.20
N HIS A 58 -1.96 -16.91 6.30
CA HIS A 58 -0.87 -15.94 6.38
C HIS A 58 0.45 -16.63 6.77
N ILE A 59 1.52 -16.24 6.09
CA ILE A 59 2.86 -16.83 6.21
C ILE A 59 3.93 -15.75 6.34
N TYR A 60 5.08 -16.13 6.92
CA TYR A 60 6.33 -15.37 6.90
C TYR A 60 7.47 -16.27 6.42
N SER A 61 8.55 -15.67 5.92
CA SER A 61 9.70 -16.39 5.35
C SER A 61 11.01 -16.03 6.04
N ASP A 62 11.88 -17.02 6.20
CA ASP A 62 13.29 -16.79 6.54
C ASP A 62 14.12 -16.34 5.30
N ALA A 63 15.41 -16.06 5.50
CA ALA A 63 16.32 -15.59 4.46
C ALA A 63 16.58 -16.63 3.33
N ASN A 64 16.26 -17.91 3.56
CA ASN A 64 16.43 -18.97 2.57
C ASN A 64 15.15 -19.21 1.75
N GLY A 65 14.04 -18.52 2.07
CA GLY A 65 12.75 -18.72 1.41
C GLY A 65 11.86 -19.76 2.10
N ASN A 66 12.22 -20.26 3.29
CA ASN A 66 11.40 -21.24 3.99
C ASN A 66 10.21 -20.55 4.65
N ILE A 67 9.01 -21.05 4.37
CA ILE A 67 7.75 -20.49 4.88
C ILE A 67 7.36 -21.07 6.24
N LYS A 68 6.79 -20.23 7.10
CA LYS A 68 6.09 -20.62 8.33
C LYS A 68 4.74 -19.91 8.39
N GLN A 69 3.73 -20.59 8.92
CA GLN A 69 2.40 -20.02 9.12
C GLN A 69 2.37 -19.18 10.40
N PHE A 70 1.62 -18.08 10.39
CA PHE A 70 1.34 -17.32 11.60
C PHE A 70 0.43 -18.09 12.56
N ALA A 71 0.75 -18.00 13.85
CA ALA A 71 -0.13 -18.37 14.95
C ALA A 71 -0.56 -17.10 15.70
N VAL A 72 -1.68 -17.16 16.43
CA VAL A 72 -2.09 -16.04 17.30
C VAL A 72 -0.95 -15.70 18.25
N ASN A 73 -0.52 -14.44 18.22
CA ASN A 73 0.52 -13.91 19.07
C ASN A 73 0.23 -12.44 19.40
N PRO A 74 -0.27 -12.13 20.60
CA PRO A 74 -0.54 -10.75 21.02
C PRO A 74 0.74 -10.00 21.40
N THR A 75 1.87 -10.68 21.53
CA THR A 75 3.15 -10.07 21.90
C THR A 75 3.85 -9.56 20.64
N PRO A 76 4.27 -8.29 20.58
CA PRO A 76 5.04 -7.78 19.45
C PRO A 76 6.35 -8.55 19.30
N THR A 77 6.52 -9.27 18.19
CA THR A 77 7.62 -10.19 17.92
C THR A 77 8.32 -9.84 16.61
N ASP A 78 9.64 -10.09 16.56
CA ASP A 78 10.43 -10.06 15.33
C ASP A 78 10.27 -11.42 14.62
N TYR A 79 9.66 -11.41 13.44
CA TYR A 79 9.48 -12.59 12.59
C TYR A 79 10.51 -12.67 11.46
N GLY A 80 11.44 -11.72 11.42
CA GLY A 80 12.41 -11.54 10.36
C GLY A 80 13.79 -12.10 10.66
N PHE A 81 14.77 -11.52 9.99
CA PHE A 81 16.20 -11.77 10.15
C PHE A 81 16.96 -10.45 10.02
N SER A 82 18.25 -10.46 10.34
CA SER A 82 19.06 -9.24 10.34
C SER A 82 20.45 -9.45 9.75
N THR A 83 21.05 -8.36 9.28
CA THR A 83 22.39 -8.33 8.70
C THR A 83 23.06 -6.99 9.00
N THR A 84 24.38 -6.95 8.99
CA THR A 84 25.19 -5.71 9.03
C THR A 84 25.81 -5.39 7.67
N ALA A 85 25.57 -6.22 6.66
CA ALA A 85 26.11 -6.02 5.33
C ALA A 85 25.44 -4.83 4.63
N GLN A 86 26.24 -4.06 3.87
CA GLN A 86 25.73 -2.97 3.04
C GLN A 86 25.02 -3.47 1.78
N SER A 87 25.29 -4.69 1.35
CA SER A 87 24.55 -5.39 0.31
C SER A 87 24.26 -6.79 0.81
N TYR A 88 23.00 -7.19 0.83
CA TYR A 88 22.57 -8.47 1.36
C TYR A 88 21.56 -9.13 0.42
N SER A 89 21.85 -10.36 0.03
CA SER A 89 20.98 -11.17 -0.82
C SER A 89 20.32 -12.27 0.01
N PHE A 90 19.02 -12.46 -0.20
CA PHE A 90 18.19 -13.50 0.40
C PHE A 90 17.20 -14.02 -0.64
N LYS A 91 16.39 -15.00 -0.26
CA LYS A 91 15.38 -15.60 -1.12
C LYS A 91 13.99 -15.33 -0.57
N ILE A 92 13.06 -15.02 -1.45
CA ILE A 92 11.63 -15.02 -1.14
C ILE A 92 10.94 -16.18 -1.86
N PRO A 93 9.94 -16.82 -1.25
CA PRO A 93 9.07 -17.76 -1.93
C PRO A 93 7.98 -17.00 -2.70
N GLN A 94 7.18 -17.71 -3.48
CA GLN A 94 5.91 -17.18 -3.99
C GLN A 94 4.99 -16.80 -2.83
N ILE A 95 4.43 -15.59 -2.89
CA ILE A 95 3.57 -15.01 -1.85
C ILE A 95 2.50 -14.17 -2.55
N ASN A 96 1.25 -14.26 -2.08
CA ASN A 96 0.19 -13.33 -2.43
C ASN A 96 0.10 -12.21 -1.37
N SER A 97 -0.15 -10.97 -1.78
CA SER A 97 -0.18 -9.80 -0.89
C SER A 97 1.04 -9.72 0.03
N GLY A 98 2.22 -9.91 -0.57
CA GLY A 98 3.50 -9.96 0.11
C GLY A 98 4.04 -8.59 0.48
N ARG A 99 4.81 -8.52 1.56
CA ARG A 99 5.55 -7.34 1.99
C ARG A 99 6.98 -7.71 2.35
N ILE A 100 7.91 -6.86 1.91
CA ILE A 100 9.31 -6.87 2.33
C ILE A 100 9.54 -5.63 3.18
N TYR A 101 9.45 -5.79 4.51
CA TYR A 101 9.79 -4.74 5.45
C TYR A 101 11.30 -4.62 5.59
N VAL A 102 11.80 -3.39 5.58
CA VAL A 102 13.18 -3.06 5.91
C VAL A 102 13.19 -2.04 7.02
N SER A 103 13.99 -2.28 8.05
CA SER A 103 14.04 -1.39 9.21
C SER A 103 15.43 -1.27 9.84
N PHE A 104 15.63 -0.17 10.55
CA PHE A 104 16.82 0.12 11.34
C PHE A 104 16.44 0.47 12.79
N CYS A 105 17.39 0.31 13.71
CA CYS A 105 17.28 0.58 15.15
C CYS A 105 16.35 -0.35 15.93
N ALA A 106 15.38 -0.97 15.27
CA ALA A 106 14.58 -2.07 15.77
C ALA A 106 14.06 -2.89 14.58
N PRO A 107 13.69 -4.17 14.78
CA PRO A 107 12.93 -4.91 13.78
C PRO A 107 11.51 -4.37 13.62
N ALA A 108 10.84 -4.82 12.56
CA ALA A 108 9.41 -4.59 12.34
C ALA A 108 8.58 -5.45 13.32
N TRP A 109 8.26 -4.90 14.49
CA TRP A 109 7.51 -5.62 15.51
C TRP A 109 6.09 -5.89 15.06
N THR A 110 5.73 -7.18 14.98
CA THR A 110 4.43 -7.63 14.50
C THR A 110 3.73 -8.44 15.57
N THR A 111 2.42 -8.23 15.72
CA THR A 111 1.53 -9.15 16.45
C THR A 111 0.69 -9.92 15.43
N ALA A 112 0.05 -11.01 15.82
CA ALA A 112 -0.88 -11.75 14.97
C ALA A 112 -2.16 -12.09 15.73
N SER A 113 -3.31 -11.85 15.10
CA SER A 113 -4.63 -12.00 15.72
C SER A 113 -5.63 -12.65 14.77
N LYS A 114 -6.75 -13.12 15.33
CA LYS A 114 -7.88 -13.59 14.51
C LYS A 114 -8.52 -12.39 13.81
N THR A 115 -8.78 -12.53 12.52
CA THR A 115 -9.55 -11.55 11.73
C THR A 115 -11.04 -11.64 12.06
N GLY A 116 -11.81 -10.63 11.63
CA GLY A 116 -13.27 -10.66 11.68
C GLY A 116 -13.93 -11.44 10.53
N ASP A 117 -13.13 -12.12 9.69
CA ASP A 117 -13.65 -12.89 8.56
C ASP A 117 -14.46 -14.11 9.02
N THR A 118 -15.26 -14.68 8.12
CA THR A 118 -16.01 -15.92 8.37
C THR A 118 -15.62 -16.99 7.34
N PRO A 119 -14.88 -18.04 7.72
CA PRO A 119 -14.31 -18.31 9.05
C PRO A 119 -13.15 -17.35 9.41
N PRO A 120 -12.88 -17.13 10.72
CA PRO A 120 -11.77 -16.27 11.14
C PRO A 120 -10.42 -16.80 10.65
N GLN A 121 -9.62 -15.94 10.04
CA GLN A 121 -8.24 -16.23 9.67
C GLN A 121 -7.29 -15.75 10.77
N ILE A 122 -6.06 -16.25 10.81
CA ILE A 122 -4.99 -15.66 11.63
C ILE A 122 -4.16 -14.78 10.70
N ALA A 123 -4.08 -13.48 11.01
CA ALA A 123 -3.36 -12.51 10.20
C ALA A 123 -2.37 -11.70 11.05
N PRO A 124 -1.20 -11.33 10.49
CA PRO A 124 -0.30 -10.37 11.12
C PRO A 124 -0.93 -8.97 11.11
N ASN A 125 -0.79 -8.24 12.21
CA ASN A 125 -1.09 -6.83 12.27
C ASN A 125 0.06 -6.04 11.62
N THR A 126 -0.28 -4.96 10.91
CA THR A 126 0.73 -4.13 10.24
C THR A 126 1.57 -3.38 11.28
N PRO A 127 2.93 -3.35 11.15
CA PRO A 127 3.79 -2.50 11.97
C PRO A 127 3.42 -1.01 11.82
N ALA A 128 2.67 -0.46 12.79
CA ALA A 128 2.01 0.83 12.64
C ALA A 128 2.91 1.99 13.09
N THR A 129 3.81 2.43 12.21
CA THR A 129 4.74 3.54 12.49
C THR A 129 4.05 4.90 12.67
N TRP A 130 2.75 5.00 12.39
CA TRP A 130 1.97 6.23 12.53
C TRP A 130 1.19 6.33 13.84
N VAL A 131 1.14 5.27 14.65
CA VAL A 131 0.41 5.25 15.92
C VAL A 131 1.38 5.57 17.06
N PRO A 132 1.22 6.69 17.81
CA PRO A 132 2.18 7.09 18.85
C PRO A 132 2.44 6.07 19.95
N THR A 133 1.46 5.21 20.23
CA THR A 133 1.54 4.16 21.26
C THR A 133 2.08 2.83 20.73
N ASP A 134 2.29 2.69 19.43
CA ASP A 134 2.80 1.46 18.83
C ASP A 134 4.31 1.32 19.07
N LYS A 135 4.77 0.08 19.29
CA LYS A 135 6.19 -0.22 19.52
C LYS A 135 7.08 0.19 18.34
N ASN A 136 6.51 0.30 17.14
CA ASN A 136 7.20 0.71 15.92
C ASN A 136 7.26 2.23 15.74
N PHE A 137 6.69 3.04 16.64
CA PHE A 137 6.61 4.49 16.45
C PHE A 137 7.99 5.18 16.35
N TYR A 138 9.07 4.62 16.87
CA TYR A 138 10.42 5.19 16.67
C TYR A 138 11.32 4.35 15.75
N THR A 139 10.79 3.27 15.17
CA THR A 139 11.52 2.45 14.18
C THR A 139 11.61 3.21 12.86
N VAL A 140 12.80 3.29 12.28
CA VAL A 140 12.98 3.73 10.89
C VAL A 140 12.63 2.52 10.02
N LEU A 141 11.42 2.51 9.48
CA LEU A 141 10.81 1.35 8.81
C LEU A 141 10.05 1.80 7.58
N ASP A 142 10.25 1.04 6.51
CA ASP A 142 9.57 1.21 5.23
C ASP A 142 9.45 -0.17 4.53
N PHE A 143 8.69 -0.28 3.45
CA PHE A 143 8.45 -1.58 2.81
C PHE A 143 8.13 -1.50 1.31
N ALA A 144 8.36 -2.61 0.63
CA ALA A 144 7.85 -2.88 -0.70
C ALA A 144 6.69 -3.88 -0.62
N GLU A 145 5.66 -3.70 -1.44
CA GLU A 145 4.53 -4.62 -1.58
C GLU A 145 4.69 -5.41 -2.87
N PHE A 146 4.32 -6.69 -2.87
CA PHE A 146 4.41 -7.52 -4.06
C PHE A 146 3.39 -8.65 -4.08
N ASP A 147 3.01 -9.07 -5.28
CA ASP A 147 2.31 -10.32 -5.54
C ASP A 147 3.17 -11.15 -6.48
N TRP A 148 3.65 -12.31 -6.02
CA TRP A 148 4.33 -13.27 -6.88
C TRP A 148 3.61 -14.60 -6.89
N VAL A 149 2.85 -14.80 -7.96
CA VAL A 149 1.87 -15.88 -8.07
C VAL A 149 1.99 -16.61 -9.41
N PRO A 150 1.49 -17.86 -9.50
CA PRO A 150 1.34 -18.53 -10.79
C PRO A 150 0.50 -17.71 -11.77
N SER A 151 0.92 -17.67 -13.03
CA SER A 151 0.20 -17.00 -14.12
C SER A 151 0.39 -17.79 -15.42
N GLY A 152 -0.67 -18.48 -15.83
CA GLY A 152 -0.61 -19.47 -16.91
C GLY A 152 0.43 -20.57 -16.62
N GLY A 153 1.26 -20.90 -17.61
CA GLY A 153 2.39 -21.84 -17.46
C GLY A 153 3.66 -21.21 -16.86
N THR A 154 3.56 -20.00 -16.31
CA THR A 154 4.68 -19.20 -15.79
C THR A 154 4.34 -18.61 -14.42
N THR A 155 5.11 -17.63 -13.96
CA THR A 155 4.78 -16.82 -12.78
C THR A 155 4.78 -15.35 -13.16
N SER A 156 3.97 -14.54 -12.49
CA SER A 156 3.94 -13.08 -12.63
C SER A 156 4.28 -12.45 -11.30
N MET A 157 5.11 -11.40 -11.33
CA MET A 157 5.34 -10.55 -10.17
C MET A 157 4.89 -9.13 -10.48
N ASP A 158 3.97 -8.63 -9.64
CA ASP A 158 3.69 -7.21 -9.44
C ASP A 158 4.43 -6.78 -8.17
N ILE A 159 5.10 -5.62 -8.20
CA ILE A 159 5.85 -5.10 -7.05
C ILE A 159 5.95 -3.57 -7.11
N ASP A 160 5.83 -2.95 -5.94
CA ASP A 160 5.91 -1.51 -5.80
C ASP A 160 6.59 -1.09 -4.48
N THR A 161 7.01 0.18 -4.44
CA THR A 161 7.35 0.89 -3.20
C THR A 161 6.19 1.80 -2.85
N THR A 162 5.77 1.85 -1.60
CA THR A 162 4.56 2.58 -1.20
C THR A 162 4.84 3.73 -0.24
N GLN A 163 4.04 4.79 -0.32
CA GLN A 163 4.02 5.94 0.60
C GLN A 163 2.58 6.19 1.08
N VAL A 164 1.71 5.17 1.02
CA VAL A 164 0.29 5.26 1.38
C VAL A 164 0.11 5.43 2.88
N ASP A 165 1.06 4.96 3.70
CA ASP A 165 1.03 5.13 5.16
C ASP A 165 2.05 6.16 5.66
N ALA A 166 3.30 6.03 5.22
CA ALA A 166 4.39 6.94 5.52
C ALA A 166 5.55 6.76 4.54
N LEU A 167 6.45 7.73 4.49
CA LEU A 167 7.76 7.64 3.86
C LEU A 167 8.85 7.76 4.94
N SER A 168 9.63 6.70 5.15
CA SER A 168 10.77 6.71 6.08
C SER A 168 12.10 6.47 5.36
N ILE A 169 12.13 5.53 4.41
CA ILE A 169 13.33 5.13 3.68
C ILE A 169 13.01 5.20 2.18
N PRO A 170 13.44 6.24 1.46
CA PRO A 170 13.25 6.29 0.02
C PRO A 170 13.99 5.13 -0.66
N MET A 171 13.31 4.39 -1.54
CA MET A 171 13.87 3.24 -2.25
C MET A 171 13.79 3.39 -3.76
N THR A 172 14.82 2.89 -4.44
CA THR A 172 14.73 2.52 -5.87
C THR A 172 14.51 1.01 -5.96
N LEU A 173 13.50 0.61 -6.72
CA LEU A 173 13.13 -0.77 -6.95
C LEU A 173 13.51 -1.18 -8.38
N SER A 174 14.18 -2.31 -8.52
CA SER A 174 14.47 -2.95 -9.81
C SER A 174 13.90 -4.36 -9.84
N LEU A 175 13.11 -4.68 -10.87
CA LEU A 175 12.56 -6.00 -11.13
C LEU A 175 13.14 -6.53 -12.45
N SER A 176 13.83 -7.67 -12.39
CA SER A 176 14.35 -8.36 -13.57
C SER A 176 13.55 -9.63 -13.84
N GLY A 177 13.38 -9.98 -15.11
CA GLY A 177 12.69 -11.18 -15.55
C GLY A 177 12.97 -11.54 -17.01
N THR A 178 12.32 -12.60 -17.48
CA THR A 178 12.40 -13.06 -18.88
C THR A 178 11.01 -13.21 -19.52
N PRO A 179 10.21 -12.13 -19.60
CA PRO A 179 8.91 -12.18 -20.26
C PRO A 179 9.07 -12.63 -21.72
N GLY A 180 8.34 -13.67 -22.12
CA GLY A 180 8.47 -14.27 -23.46
C GLY A 180 9.88 -14.78 -23.80
N GLY A 181 10.70 -15.09 -22.79
CA GLY A 181 12.09 -15.55 -22.96
C GLY A 181 13.11 -14.42 -23.15
N LYS A 182 12.72 -13.15 -23.11
CA LYS A 182 13.62 -12.00 -23.30
C LYS A 182 13.99 -11.35 -21.97
N ALA A 183 15.29 -11.27 -21.67
CA ALA A 183 15.80 -10.55 -20.51
C ALA A 183 15.31 -9.09 -20.50
N THR A 184 14.63 -8.71 -19.41
CA THR A 184 14.02 -7.40 -19.22
C THR A 184 14.22 -6.97 -17.77
N THR A 185 14.56 -5.70 -17.55
CA THR A 185 14.61 -5.07 -16.23
C THR A 185 13.76 -3.81 -16.24
N LEU A 186 12.84 -3.72 -15.28
CA LEU A 186 12.05 -2.52 -15.00
C LEU A 186 12.54 -1.86 -13.71
N THR A 187 12.39 -0.54 -13.63
CA THR A 187 12.77 0.22 -12.43
C THR A 187 11.67 1.20 -12.04
N SER A 188 11.48 1.39 -10.74
CA SER A 188 10.52 2.32 -10.15
C SER A 188 10.94 2.80 -8.76
N GLY A 189 10.07 3.57 -8.09
CA GLY A 189 10.38 4.23 -6.82
C GLY A 189 11.09 5.57 -7.05
N PHE A 190 12.04 5.89 -6.19
CA PHE A 190 12.73 7.18 -6.20
C PHE A 190 13.93 7.23 -7.17
N LYS A 191 14.17 8.39 -7.78
CA LYS A 191 15.17 8.57 -8.85
C LYS A 191 16.60 8.38 -8.35
N ASP A 192 16.96 9.09 -7.29
CA ASP A 192 18.34 9.15 -6.80
C ASP A 192 18.44 9.74 -5.38
N ALA A 193 19.68 9.94 -4.93
CA ALA A 193 20.02 10.44 -3.60
C ALA A 193 19.49 11.84 -3.27
N SER A 194 19.07 12.65 -4.26
CA SER A 194 18.46 13.97 -4.03
C SER A 194 17.08 13.89 -3.36
N THR A 195 16.45 12.72 -3.38
CA THR A 195 15.12 12.51 -2.80
C THR A 195 15.03 12.99 -1.35
N SER A 196 15.94 12.53 -0.48
CA SER A 196 15.87 12.83 0.95
C SER A 196 16.23 14.29 1.27
N THR A 197 17.01 14.95 0.42
CA THR A 197 17.38 16.36 0.58
C THR A 197 16.31 17.32 0.09
N LEU A 198 15.40 16.88 -0.79
CA LEU A 198 14.40 17.76 -1.43
C LEU A 198 12.96 17.49 -1.00
N VAL A 199 12.60 16.26 -0.62
CA VAL A 199 11.23 15.96 -0.16
C VAL A 199 10.90 16.71 1.14
N LEU A 200 11.81 16.73 2.12
CA LEU A 200 11.57 17.42 3.40
C LEU A 200 11.39 18.94 3.23
N PRO A 201 12.27 19.68 2.51
CA PRO A 201 12.03 21.09 2.21
C PRO A 201 10.74 21.37 1.43
N GLY A 202 10.33 20.47 0.53
CA GLY A 202 9.07 20.58 -0.22
C GLY A 202 7.82 20.63 0.68
N LEU A 203 7.92 20.09 1.90
CA LEU A 203 6.85 20.06 2.89
C LEU A 203 7.01 21.12 3.99
N ALA A 204 7.94 22.07 3.89
CA ALA A 204 8.21 23.03 4.96
C ALA A 204 7.05 23.99 5.26
N LYS A 205 6.11 24.17 4.32
CA LYS A 205 4.95 25.06 4.48
C LYS A 205 3.86 24.41 5.33
N ALA A 206 3.25 25.18 6.23
CA ALA A 206 2.06 24.73 6.94
C ALA A 206 0.87 24.50 5.98
N PRO A 207 0.00 23.51 6.25
CA PRO A 207 0.07 22.54 7.34
C PRO A 207 0.96 21.32 7.06
N TRP A 208 1.61 21.22 5.89
CA TRP A 208 2.38 20.06 5.44
C TRP A 208 3.59 19.74 6.31
N ASN A 209 4.17 20.75 6.97
CA ASN A 209 5.26 20.56 7.91
C ASN A 209 4.86 19.70 9.12
N LYS A 210 3.56 19.58 9.42
CA LYS A 210 3.01 18.71 10.46
C LYS A 210 3.13 17.23 10.14
N LEU A 211 3.34 16.86 8.88
CA LEU A 211 3.47 15.45 8.48
C LEU A 211 4.83 14.85 8.90
N VAL A 212 5.83 15.69 9.17
CA VAL A 212 7.19 15.22 9.51
C VAL A 212 7.26 14.82 10.98
N VAL A 213 7.49 13.54 11.25
CA VAL A 213 7.69 13.02 12.60
C VAL A 213 9.16 13.08 12.95
N TYR A 214 9.45 13.64 14.13
CA TYR A 214 10.79 13.78 14.65
C TYR A 214 11.02 12.83 15.83
N ASP A 215 12.20 12.24 15.90
CA ASP A 215 12.62 11.52 17.10
C ASP A 215 13.03 12.47 18.25
N SER A 216 13.41 11.91 19.39
CA SER A 216 13.86 12.66 20.57
C SER A 216 15.09 13.53 20.32
N LYS A 217 15.89 13.22 19.28
CA LYS A 217 17.06 13.99 18.85
C LYS A 217 16.75 14.97 17.72
N LYS A 218 15.46 15.23 17.43
CA LYS A 218 14.98 16.14 16.38
C LYS A 218 15.41 15.74 14.97
N ARG A 219 15.60 14.44 14.72
CA ARG A 219 15.82 13.91 13.36
C ARG A 219 14.49 13.57 12.70
N PRO A 220 14.26 13.92 11.42
CA PRO A 220 12.99 13.68 10.73
C PRO A 220 12.90 12.22 10.28
N ILE A 221 12.42 11.34 11.15
CA ILE A 221 12.49 9.88 10.92
C ILE A 221 11.46 9.34 9.94
N ARG A 222 10.38 10.09 9.68
CA ARG A 222 9.38 9.78 8.64
C ARG A 222 8.50 10.97 8.29
N ILE A 223 7.79 10.83 7.19
CA ILE A 223 6.73 11.72 6.74
C ILE A 223 5.45 10.90 6.69
N LEU A 224 4.43 11.27 7.47
CA LEU A 224 3.12 10.61 7.45
C LEU A 224 2.34 11.01 6.20
N VAL A 225 1.55 10.09 5.65
CA VAL A 225 0.45 10.50 4.76
C VAL A 225 -0.53 11.40 5.54
N PRO A 226 -1.19 12.39 4.92
CA PRO A 226 -2.12 13.27 5.63
C PRO A 226 -3.21 12.55 6.42
N GLU A 227 -3.71 11.43 5.90
CA GLU A 227 -4.73 10.61 6.55
C GLU A 227 -4.37 10.21 7.99
N LYS A 228 -3.15 9.67 8.17
CA LYS A 228 -2.66 9.26 9.49
C LYS A 228 -2.46 10.43 10.44
N ALA A 229 -2.14 11.60 9.91
CA ALA A 229 -1.99 12.83 10.68
C ALA A 229 -3.34 13.47 11.07
N MET A 230 -4.38 13.27 10.25
CA MET A 230 -5.73 13.81 10.49
C MET A 230 -6.47 13.12 11.64
N VAL A 231 -6.13 11.87 11.95
CA VAL A 231 -6.75 11.10 13.03
C VAL A 231 -6.06 11.28 14.39
N LEU A 232 -4.96 12.05 14.43
CA LEU A 232 -4.30 12.39 15.69
C LEU A 232 -5.15 13.40 16.49
N PRO A 233 -5.01 13.44 17.83
CA PRO A 233 -5.60 14.51 18.63
C PRO A 233 -5.17 15.89 18.11
N THR A 234 -6.06 16.87 18.13
CA THR A 234 -5.76 18.23 17.62
C THR A 234 -4.63 18.93 18.37
N SER A 235 -4.34 18.51 19.61
CA SER A 235 -3.19 18.95 20.42
C SER A 235 -1.87 18.29 20.02
N HIS A 236 -1.89 17.23 19.21
CA HIS A 236 -0.70 16.51 18.80
C HIS A 236 0.14 17.37 17.85
N PRO A 237 1.48 17.44 18.00
CA PRO A 237 2.34 18.28 17.16
C PRO A 237 2.29 17.96 15.66
N ASN A 238 1.93 16.72 15.32
CA ASN A 238 1.75 16.23 13.95
C ASN A 238 0.31 16.24 13.43
N TYR A 239 -0.65 16.85 14.14
CA TYR A 239 -2.02 16.94 13.65
C TYR A 239 -2.10 17.71 12.32
N PHE A 240 -2.69 17.09 11.32
CA PHE A 240 -3.01 17.72 10.03
C PHE A 240 -4.52 18.05 9.98
N PRO A 241 -4.94 19.24 9.52
CA PRO A 241 -6.36 19.62 9.51
C PRO A 241 -7.23 18.61 8.76
N ASN A 242 -8.19 18.00 9.46
CA ASN A 242 -9.09 16.97 8.91
C ASN A 242 -10.24 17.55 8.06
N ASN A 243 -10.20 18.84 7.76
CA ASN A 243 -11.13 19.59 6.93
C ASN A 243 -10.46 20.24 5.69
N TYR A 244 -9.20 19.87 5.40
CA TYR A 244 -8.38 20.51 4.36
C TYR A 244 -9.03 20.56 2.97
N LEU A 245 -9.83 19.55 2.61
CA LEU A 245 -10.50 19.43 1.32
C LEU A 245 -11.98 19.87 1.38
N ASP A 246 -12.53 20.22 2.53
CA ASP A 246 -13.98 20.42 2.72
C ASP A 246 -14.58 21.48 1.78
N ASN A 247 -13.85 22.59 1.58
CA ASN A 247 -14.24 23.65 0.65
C ASN A 247 -14.26 23.13 -0.80
N TYR A 248 -13.22 22.40 -1.21
CA TYR A 248 -13.13 21.85 -2.57
C TYR A 248 -14.20 20.77 -2.83
N ILE A 249 -14.42 19.87 -1.87
CA ILE A 249 -15.50 18.88 -1.91
C ILE A 249 -16.85 19.60 -2.06
N SER A 250 -17.08 20.67 -1.29
CA SER A 250 -18.33 21.44 -1.38
C SER A 250 -18.50 22.14 -2.74
N GLN A 251 -17.43 22.67 -3.32
CA GLN A 251 -17.46 23.26 -4.67
C GLN A 251 -17.75 22.23 -5.76
N VAL A 252 -17.15 21.04 -5.68
CA VAL A 252 -17.45 19.91 -6.59
C VAL A 252 -18.93 19.56 -6.52
N PHE A 253 -19.46 19.36 -5.30
CA PHE A 253 -20.86 19.00 -5.12
C PHE A 253 -21.81 20.09 -5.60
N ALA A 254 -21.54 21.36 -5.29
CA ALA A 254 -22.35 22.48 -5.76
C ALA A 254 -22.30 22.66 -7.29
N THR A 255 -21.18 22.32 -7.93
CA THR A 255 -21.03 22.44 -9.38
C THR A 255 -21.84 21.38 -10.12
N PHE A 256 -21.69 20.10 -9.74
CA PHE A 256 -22.37 19.00 -10.43
C PHE A 256 -23.82 18.77 -9.97
N ALA A 257 -24.32 19.56 -9.02
CA ALA A 257 -25.74 19.64 -8.69
C ALA A 257 -26.51 20.59 -9.63
N LYS A 258 -25.83 21.44 -10.40
CA LYS A 258 -26.47 22.37 -11.33
C LYS A 258 -27.03 21.63 -12.55
N PRO A 259 -28.20 22.05 -13.08
CA PRO A 259 -28.76 21.48 -14.31
C PRO A 259 -27.74 21.49 -15.47
N GLY A 260 -27.63 20.35 -16.17
CA GLY A 260 -26.74 20.19 -17.31
C GLY A 260 -25.24 20.06 -16.98
N LYS A 261 -24.84 20.10 -15.71
CA LYS A 261 -23.45 19.83 -15.31
C LYS A 261 -23.25 18.35 -15.03
N THR A 262 -22.34 17.74 -15.78
CA THR A 262 -21.99 16.32 -15.67
C THR A 262 -20.48 16.12 -15.74
N PHE A 263 -20.02 14.98 -15.25
CA PHE A 263 -18.68 14.46 -15.49
C PHE A 263 -18.78 13.00 -15.95
N THR A 264 -17.67 12.42 -16.38
CA THR A 264 -17.64 11.03 -16.86
C THR A 264 -16.53 10.21 -16.23
N ILE A 265 -16.80 8.91 -16.07
CA ILE A 265 -15.80 7.91 -15.69
C ILE A 265 -15.95 6.74 -16.65
N LYS A 266 -14.85 6.30 -17.26
CA LYS A 266 -14.73 5.02 -17.96
C LYS A 266 -14.08 4.03 -17.00
N GLY A 267 -14.87 3.08 -16.50
CA GLY A 267 -14.38 2.08 -15.55
C GLY A 267 -13.46 1.06 -16.23
N ASP A 268 -12.77 0.25 -15.42
CA ASP A 268 -11.84 -0.79 -15.91
C ASP A 268 -12.54 -1.82 -16.81
N ASN A 269 -13.84 -2.05 -16.61
CA ASN A 269 -14.67 -2.90 -17.46
C ASN A 269 -15.04 -2.27 -18.82
N GLY A 270 -14.52 -1.07 -19.11
CA GLY A 270 -14.80 -0.31 -20.34
C GLY A 270 -16.13 0.44 -20.34
N ALA A 271 -16.99 0.25 -19.34
CA ALA A 271 -18.29 0.94 -19.28
C ALA A 271 -18.10 2.44 -18.99
N LEU A 272 -18.86 3.27 -19.69
CA LEU A 272 -18.90 4.71 -19.49
C LEU A 272 -20.03 5.06 -18.52
N TYR A 273 -19.70 5.85 -17.50
CA TYR A 273 -20.60 6.36 -16.49
C TYR A 273 -20.71 7.87 -16.62
N THR A 274 -21.93 8.39 -16.57
CA THR A 274 -22.21 9.82 -16.46
C THR A 274 -22.52 10.16 -15.00
N GLY A 275 -21.72 11.05 -14.44
CA GLY A 275 -21.83 11.53 -13.06
C GLY A 275 -22.60 12.84 -12.94
N THR A 276 -23.47 12.90 -11.94
CA THR A 276 -24.15 14.12 -11.47
C THR A 276 -24.16 14.14 -9.94
N VAL A 277 -24.52 15.26 -9.33
CA VAL A 277 -24.81 15.31 -7.89
C VAL A 277 -26.30 15.52 -7.67
N GLN A 278 -26.92 14.61 -6.92
CA GLN A 278 -28.35 14.63 -6.58
C GLN A 278 -28.50 14.32 -5.10
N ASN A 279 -29.35 15.06 -4.38
CA ASN A 279 -29.58 14.86 -2.94
C ASN A 279 -28.28 14.77 -2.11
N ASN A 280 -27.30 15.62 -2.43
CA ASN A 280 -25.97 15.63 -1.80
C ASN A 280 -25.18 14.30 -1.93
N GLN A 281 -25.44 13.55 -3.01
CA GLN A 281 -24.73 12.32 -3.36
C GLN A 281 -24.22 12.39 -4.79
N ILE A 282 -23.08 11.77 -5.07
CA ILE A 282 -22.63 11.53 -6.44
C ILE A 282 -23.43 10.35 -7.00
N VAL A 283 -24.09 10.55 -8.13
CA VAL A 283 -24.84 9.53 -8.85
C VAL A 283 -24.14 9.24 -10.18
N LEU A 284 -23.59 8.04 -10.33
CA LEU A 284 -22.93 7.54 -11.54
C LEU A 284 -23.88 6.62 -12.30
N LYS A 285 -24.50 7.13 -13.36
CA LYS A 285 -25.37 6.36 -14.23
C LYS A 285 -24.56 5.71 -15.36
N PRO A 286 -24.53 4.37 -15.49
CA PRO A 286 -23.86 3.72 -16.60
C PRO A 286 -24.66 3.86 -17.90
N ASN A 287 -23.98 3.98 -19.02
CA ASN A 287 -24.61 4.14 -20.34
C ASN A 287 -25.23 2.84 -20.88
N ASN A 288 -24.99 1.71 -20.22
CA ASN A 288 -25.53 0.40 -20.60
C ASN A 288 -26.91 0.09 -19.98
N GLY A 289 -27.54 1.05 -19.28
CA GLY A 289 -28.88 0.90 -18.70
C GLY A 289 -28.93 0.25 -17.32
N ASN A 290 -27.79 -0.19 -16.76
CA ASN A 290 -27.74 -0.74 -15.41
C ASN A 290 -28.11 0.31 -14.34
N PRO A 291 -28.50 -0.12 -13.13
CA PRO A 291 -28.74 0.80 -12.02
C PRO A 291 -27.51 1.67 -11.72
N ALA A 292 -27.76 2.90 -11.27
CA ALA A 292 -26.69 3.83 -10.92
C ALA A 292 -25.91 3.38 -9.67
N ASN A 293 -24.64 3.75 -9.62
CA ASN A 293 -23.83 3.68 -8.39
C ASN A 293 -23.92 5.02 -7.68
N VAL A 294 -24.17 5.00 -6.38
CA VAL A 294 -24.38 6.20 -5.56
C VAL A 294 -23.34 6.25 -4.46
N PHE A 295 -22.76 7.43 -4.26
CA PHE A 295 -21.73 7.68 -3.25
C PHE A 295 -22.12 8.89 -2.39
N ASN A 296 -21.96 8.79 -1.08
CA ASN A 296 -22.21 9.93 -0.19
C ASN A 296 -21.09 10.97 -0.34
N LYS A 297 -21.39 12.22 0.02
CA LYS A 297 -20.38 13.27 0.16
C LYS A 297 -19.29 12.83 1.16
N PRO A 298 -18.01 12.74 0.76
CA PRO A 298 -16.95 12.37 1.69
C PRO A 298 -16.54 13.52 2.61
N SER A 299 -15.96 13.17 3.75
CA SER A 299 -15.12 14.09 4.53
C SER A 299 -13.72 14.18 3.92
N SER A 300 -12.94 15.20 4.26
CA SER A 300 -11.53 15.27 3.82
C SER A 300 -10.74 14.02 4.19
N THR A 301 -10.90 13.48 5.40
CA THR A 301 -10.23 12.25 5.84
C THR A 301 -10.62 11.05 4.98
N TYR A 302 -11.91 10.88 4.67
CA TYR A 302 -12.36 9.74 3.88
C TYR A 302 -11.88 9.83 2.42
N VAL A 303 -11.73 11.05 1.87
CA VAL A 303 -11.10 11.23 0.56
C VAL A 303 -9.70 10.63 0.55
N TRP A 304 -8.88 10.89 1.57
CA TRP A 304 -7.54 10.31 1.65
C TRP A 304 -7.52 8.79 1.85
N GLN A 305 -8.47 8.25 2.61
CA GLN A 305 -8.56 6.81 2.85
C GLN A 305 -9.00 6.07 1.59
N ASN A 306 -10.20 6.40 1.08
CA ASN A 306 -10.84 5.61 0.03
C ASN A 306 -11.54 6.46 -1.04
N GLY A 307 -11.70 7.78 -0.91
CA GLY A 307 -12.42 8.60 -1.89
C GLY A 307 -13.82 9.02 -1.44
N ALA A 308 -14.87 8.49 -2.06
CA ALA A 308 -16.27 8.75 -1.65
C ALA A 308 -16.94 7.46 -1.13
N PRO A 309 -17.60 7.48 0.04
CA PRO A 309 -18.17 6.27 0.61
C PRO A 309 -19.35 5.76 -0.25
N PRO A 310 -19.42 4.43 -0.51
CA PRO A 310 -20.58 3.81 -1.15
C PRO A 310 -21.88 4.12 -0.39
N ALA A 311 -22.97 4.38 -1.12
CA ALA A 311 -24.30 4.57 -0.54
C ALA A 311 -25.30 3.50 -1.02
N SER A 312 -25.38 3.28 -2.33
CA SER A 312 -26.23 2.25 -2.96
C SER A 312 -25.78 1.97 -4.39
N GLY A 313 -26.37 0.94 -5.01
CA GLY A 313 -26.04 0.50 -6.35
C GLY A 313 -25.86 -1.01 -6.41
N PRO A 314 -25.68 -1.60 -7.61
CA PRO A 314 -25.43 -3.02 -7.73
C PRO A 314 -24.18 -3.36 -6.93
N ALA A 315 -24.29 -4.38 -6.07
CA ALA A 315 -23.16 -4.91 -5.32
C ALA A 315 -22.17 -5.58 -6.29
N GLY A 316 -21.32 -4.77 -6.91
CA GLY A 316 -20.01 -5.14 -7.46
C GLY A 316 -18.94 -4.34 -6.73
N PRO A 317 -17.64 -4.43 -7.07
CA PRO A 317 -16.63 -3.67 -6.34
C PRO A 317 -16.81 -2.17 -6.65
N VAL A 318 -17.63 -1.52 -5.83
CA VAL A 318 -17.72 -0.06 -5.68
C VAL A 318 -16.34 0.60 -5.58
N PRO A 319 -15.28 -0.05 -5.01
CA PRO A 319 -13.89 0.41 -5.11
C PRO A 319 -13.42 0.81 -6.52
N SER A 320 -13.87 0.12 -7.58
CA SER A 320 -13.39 0.35 -8.95
C SER A 320 -13.78 1.70 -9.55
N LEU A 321 -14.89 2.30 -9.12
CA LEU A 321 -15.27 3.66 -9.52
C LEU A 321 -14.83 4.70 -8.49
N GLN A 322 -14.81 4.30 -7.23
CA GLN A 322 -14.37 5.13 -6.10
C GLN A 322 -12.94 5.64 -6.28
N LYS A 323 -12.07 4.83 -6.91
CA LYS A 323 -10.68 5.18 -7.22
C LYS A 323 -10.53 6.45 -8.07
N TYR A 324 -11.36 6.61 -9.10
CA TYR A 324 -11.31 7.81 -9.95
C TYR A 324 -11.78 9.05 -9.21
N ILE A 325 -12.77 8.90 -8.34
CA ILE A 325 -13.28 9.97 -7.47
C ILE A 325 -12.19 10.40 -6.48
N GLN A 326 -11.51 9.44 -5.81
CA GLN A 326 -10.40 9.73 -4.92
C GLN A 326 -9.29 10.49 -5.65
N ALA A 327 -8.79 9.92 -6.75
CA ALA A 327 -7.70 10.50 -7.51
C ALA A 327 -8.03 11.93 -8.00
N ALA A 328 -9.26 12.16 -8.46
CA ALA A 328 -9.70 13.48 -8.91
C ALA A 328 -9.70 14.53 -7.79
N PHE A 329 -10.12 14.15 -6.57
CA PHE A 329 -10.04 15.04 -5.41
C PHE A 329 -8.60 15.30 -4.97
N LEU A 330 -7.79 14.26 -4.79
CA LEU A 330 -6.42 14.38 -4.26
C LEU A 330 -5.45 15.03 -5.24
N ARG A 331 -5.77 15.03 -6.54
CA ARG A 331 -5.02 15.71 -7.59
C ARG A 331 -5.57 17.10 -7.92
N SER A 332 -6.67 17.51 -7.29
CA SER A 332 -7.37 18.77 -7.54
C SER A 332 -7.78 18.96 -9.00
N THR A 333 -8.18 17.87 -9.65
CA THR A 333 -8.55 17.86 -11.08
C THR A 333 -10.05 17.80 -11.31
N PHE A 334 -10.86 17.48 -10.31
CA PHE A 334 -12.31 17.25 -10.43
C PHE A 334 -13.04 18.40 -11.15
N LEU A 335 -12.71 19.66 -10.82
CA LEU A 335 -13.33 20.85 -11.43
C LEU A 335 -12.56 21.41 -12.64
N ASN A 336 -11.43 20.80 -13.03
CA ASN A 336 -10.49 21.41 -13.96
C ASN A 336 -9.99 20.43 -15.04
N THR A 337 -10.82 19.49 -15.46
CA THR A 337 -10.52 18.71 -16.66
C THR A 337 -11.16 19.38 -17.86
N THR A 338 -10.40 19.59 -18.94
CA THR A 338 -10.93 20.15 -20.20
C THR A 338 -11.93 19.21 -20.87
N THR A 339 -11.98 17.95 -20.44
CA THR A 339 -12.80 16.87 -20.99
C THR A 339 -14.00 16.52 -20.10
N ASN A 340 -14.12 17.07 -18.89
CA ASN A 340 -15.03 16.59 -17.84
C ASN A 340 -14.93 15.06 -17.58
N SER A 341 -13.79 14.44 -17.92
CA SER A 341 -13.52 13.02 -17.66
C SER A 341 -12.59 12.90 -16.46
N LEU A 342 -12.93 12.01 -15.53
CA LEU A 342 -12.07 11.63 -14.40
C LEU A 342 -11.33 10.32 -14.67
N SER A 343 -11.62 9.67 -15.79
CA SER A 343 -11.08 8.36 -16.18
C SER A 343 -9.58 8.42 -16.46
N THR A 344 -9.14 9.55 -17.02
CA THR A 344 -7.76 9.78 -17.43
C THR A 344 -7.35 11.17 -16.97
N CYS A 345 -6.08 11.34 -16.61
CA CYS A 345 -5.52 12.64 -16.23
C CYS A 345 -5.20 13.48 -17.48
N GLN A 346 -5.96 13.30 -18.56
CA GLN A 346 -5.76 13.99 -19.82
C GLN A 346 -6.30 15.42 -19.72
N GLY A 347 -5.54 16.38 -20.25
CA GLY A 347 -5.95 17.79 -20.29
C GLY A 347 -5.87 18.52 -18.96
N VAL A 348 -5.21 17.94 -17.94
CA VAL A 348 -4.98 18.59 -16.65
C VAL A 348 -3.61 18.21 -16.10
N ILE A 349 -2.91 19.17 -15.50
CA ILE A 349 -1.66 18.91 -14.76
C ILE A 349 -2.03 18.71 -13.29
N PRO A 350 -1.87 17.48 -12.74
CA PRO A 350 -2.19 17.20 -11.34
C PRO A 350 -1.50 18.17 -10.37
N TYR A 351 -2.15 18.44 -9.24
CA TYR A 351 -1.60 19.20 -8.11
C TYR A 351 -1.25 20.68 -8.37
N THR A 352 -1.61 21.23 -9.53
CA THR A 352 -1.31 22.63 -9.88
C THR A 352 -2.33 23.63 -9.32
N LEU A 353 -3.56 23.19 -9.07
CA LEU A 353 -4.64 24.02 -8.55
C LEU A 353 -4.89 23.83 -7.06
N PRO A 354 -5.42 24.85 -6.36
CA PRO A 354 -5.92 24.71 -5.01
C PRO A 354 -7.10 23.72 -4.93
N PRO A 355 -7.21 22.96 -3.82
CA PRO A 355 -6.23 22.83 -2.74
C PRO A 355 -5.00 22.06 -3.23
N GLN A 356 -3.78 22.55 -2.98
CA GLN A 356 -2.58 21.85 -3.46
C GLN A 356 -2.26 20.68 -2.54
N ASN A 357 -2.12 19.48 -3.08
CA ASN A 357 -1.60 18.34 -2.34
C ASN A 357 -0.07 18.30 -2.42
N LEU A 358 0.62 18.97 -1.48
CA LEU A 358 2.09 19.06 -1.49
C LEU A 358 2.76 17.74 -1.12
N TYR A 359 2.12 16.88 -0.33
CA TYR A 359 2.63 15.54 -0.03
C TYR A 359 2.84 14.74 -1.32
N SER A 360 1.75 14.56 -2.09
CA SER A 360 1.79 13.80 -3.32
C SER A 360 2.66 14.47 -4.37
N SER A 361 2.48 15.78 -4.61
CA SER A 361 3.21 16.48 -5.68
C SER A 361 4.72 16.46 -5.47
N THR A 362 5.17 16.62 -4.22
CA THR A 362 6.60 16.57 -3.89
C THR A 362 7.16 15.17 -4.09
N ILE A 363 6.48 14.13 -3.61
CA ILE A 363 6.94 12.75 -3.77
C ILE A 363 7.01 12.36 -5.26
N HIS A 364 5.95 12.59 -6.04
CA HIS A 364 5.96 12.31 -7.47
C HIS A 364 7.07 13.06 -8.21
N ALA A 365 7.40 14.31 -7.85
CA ALA A 365 8.45 15.07 -8.52
C ALA A 365 9.84 14.37 -8.44
N PHE A 366 10.09 13.60 -7.38
CA PHE A 366 11.34 12.89 -7.14
C PHE A 366 11.28 11.38 -7.43
N SER A 367 10.14 10.89 -7.91
CA SER A 367 9.98 9.49 -8.32
C SER A 367 10.24 9.25 -9.80
N ILE A 368 10.80 8.10 -10.14
CA ILE A 368 11.06 7.66 -11.51
C ILE A 368 9.75 7.71 -12.29
N ASN A 369 9.75 8.34 -13.46
CA ASN A 369 8.55 8.59 -14.29
C ASN A 369 7.40 9.30 -13.56
N GLN A 370 7.69 9.99 -12.45
CA GLN A 370 6.68 10.51 -11.53
C GLN A 370 5.73 9.43 -10.97
N GLY A 371 6.19 8.18 -10.90
CA GLY A 371 5.44 7.02 -10.42
C GLY A 371 5.63 6.80 -8.91
N ALA A 372 4.59 7.03 -8.11
CA ALA A 372 4.63 6.86 -6.65
C ALA A 372 3.24 6.49 -6.11
N TYR A 373 3.19 5.79 -4.97
CA TYR A 373 1.95 5.45 -4.28
C TYR A 373 1.75 6.38 -3.08
N THR A 374 1.20 7.57 -3.31
CA THR A 374 1.03 8.60 -2.27
C THR A 374 -0.37 8.60 -1.63
N PHE A 375 -1.28 7.80 -2.19
CA PHE A 375 -2.60 7.46 -1.68
C PHE A 375 -3.06 6.14 -2.32
N ALA A 376 -4.10 5.49 -1.78
CA ALA A 376 -4.48 4.12 -2.14
C ALA A 376 -4.71 3.90 -3.64
N TYR A 377 -5.27 4.88 -4.34
CA TYR A 377 -5.61 4.80 -5.76
C TYR A 377 -4.73 5.66 -6.69
N ASP A 378 -3.44 5.82 -6.36
CA ASP A 378 -2.50 6.58 -7.19
C ASP A 378 -2.15 5.88 -8.52
N ASP A 379 -2.54 4.61 -8.67
CA ASP A 379 -2.48 3.82 -9.90
C ASP A 379 -3.38 4.38 -11.02
N VAL A 380 -4.44 5.12 -10.67
CA VAL A 380 -5.25 5.85 -11.64
C VAL A 380 -4.34 6.75 -12.47
N CYS A 381 -4.46 6.68 -13.79
CA CYS A 381 -3.57 7.36 -14.77
C CYS A 381 -2.12 6.84 -14.83
N ALA A 382 -1.84 5.62 -14.39
CA ALA A 382 -0.51 5.00 -14.40
C ALA A 382 0.55 5.88 -13.71
N ARG A 383 0.20 6.42 -12.54
CA ARG A 383 1.07 7.29 -11.73
C ARG A 383 1.59 6.61 -10.47
N SER A 384 1.33 5.31 -10.28
CA SER A 384 1.93 4.54 -9.18
C SER A 384 3.36 4.09 -9.50
N SER A 385 4.03 3.58 -8.48
CA SER A 385 5.36 2.96 -8.55
C SER A 385 5.31 1.48 -8.96
N ASN A 386 4.12 0.91 -9.22
CA ASN A 386 3.97 -0.50 -9.56
C ASN A 386 4.64 -0.83 -10.89
N ILE A 387 5.43 -1.90 -10.88
CA ILE A 387 6.02 -2.53 -12.06
C ILE A 387 5.73 -4.02 -12.02
N ALA A 388 5.57 -4.61 -13.21
CA ALA A 388 5.22 -6.02 -13.33
C ALA A 388 6.00 -6.72 -14.44
N LEU A 389 6.41 -7.96 -14.19
CA LEU A 389 7.03 -8.83 -15.18
C LEU A 389 6.57 -10.29 -15.00
N THR A 390 6.45 -11.01 -16.11
CA THR A 390 6.38 -12.46 -16.09
C THR A 390 7.78 -13.08 -16.04
N ASN A 391 7.89 -14.28 -15.48
CA ASN A 391 9.15 -14.98 -15.23
C ASN A 391 10.21 -14.11 -14.53
N PRO A 392 9.90 -13.57 -13.33
CA PRO A 392 10.88 -12.79 -12.58
C PRO A 392 12.12 -13.64 -12.27
N THR A 393 13.29 -13.02 -12.34
CA THR A 393 14.59 -13.64 -12.08
C THR A 393 15.30 -13.02 -10.88
N SER A 394 15.05 -11.74 -10.58
CA SER A 394 15.54 -11.10 -9.35
C SER A 394 14.82 -9.79 -9.03
N VAL A 395 14.87 -9.41 -7.75
CA VAL A 395 14.49 -8.07 -7.27
C VAL A 395 15.69 -7.41 -6.61
N THR A 396 15.84 -6.09 -6.80
CA THR A 396 16.77 -5.28 -6.02
C THR A 396 16.06 -4.08 -5.41
N LEU A 397 16.18 -3.92 -4.09
CA LEU A 397 15.76 -2.72 -3.36
C LEU A 397 17.01 -1.93 -2.95
N THR A 398 17.21 -0.76 -3.55
CA THR A 398 18.27 0.15 -3.13
C THR A 398 17.69 1.16 -2.16
N LEU A 399 18.09 1.09 -0.89
CA LEU A 399 17.74 2.07 0.13
C LEU A 399 18.59 3.31 -0.09
N LEU A 400 17.96 4.43 -0.44
CA LEU A 400 18.67 5.64 -0.84
C LEU A 400 19.24 6.39 0.37
N PRO A 401 20.25 7.27 0.15
CA PRO A 401 20.76 8.15 1.19
C PRO A 401 19.65 8.94 1.89
N LEU A 402 19.70 8.98 3.21
CA LEU A 402 18.78 9.76 4.03
C LEU A 402 19.28 11.19 4.23
N SER A 403 18.46 12.04 4.85
CA SER A 403 18.87 13.40 5.21
C SER A 403 20.18 13.37 6.03
N PRO A 404 21.03 14.41 5.98
CA PRO A 404 22.32 14.42 6.70
C PRO A 404 22.22 14.09 8.19
N THR A 405 21.11 14.47 8.84
CA THR A 405 20.86 14.17 10.26
C THR A 405 20.49 12.70 10.52
N MET A 406 19.88 12.03 9.55
CA MET A 406 19.54 10.61 9.62
C MET A 406 20.68 9.70 9.15
N SER A 407 21.43 10.10 8.13
CA SER A 407 22.52 9.28 7.56
C SER A 407 23.70 9.09 8.51
N THR A 408 23.76 9.84 9.61
CA THR A 408 24.74 9.67 10.69
C THR A 408 24.19 8.87 11.88
N MET A 409 22.96 8.37 11.79
CA MET A 409 22.34 7.56 12.83
C MET A 409 23.14 6.27 13.05
N THR A 410 23.45 6.00 14.32
CA THR A 410 23.98 4.71 14.76
C THR A 410 22.91 4.01 15.58
N CYS A 411 22.51 2.84 15.11
CA CYS A 411 21.58 1.94 15.76
C CYS A 411 22.40 0.89 16.52
N ASN A 412 22.14 0.76 17.83
CA ASN A 412 22.82 -0.22 18.69
C ASN A 412 22.26 -1.63 18.51
#